data_AF-A0A377M079-F1
#
_entry.id   AF-A0A377M079-F1
#
_cell.length_a   1.000
_cell.length_b   1.000
_cell.length_c   1.000
_cell.angle_alpha   90.00
_cell.angle_beta   90.00
_cell.angle_gamma   90.00
#
_symmetry.space_group_name_H-M   'P 1'
#
loop_
_entity.id
_entity.type
_entity.pdbx_description
1 polymer ?
#
loop_
_entity_poly.entity_id
_entity_poly.type
_entity_poly.pdbx_seq_one_letter_code
_entity_poly.pdbx_strand_id
1 'polypeptide(L)'
;MLTVKKLALSTLITSSLLFYPALHSLAETPQHVVKQPAGGYSVQVGDVLVTSFTDGSVAQDLHTLLRRTTAQKTDALLAKNFQANPVEVSINAFLIALPGHKILVDTGSGQLFGPGNGGV
;
A
#
# COMPACT_ATOMS: atom_id res chain seq x y z
N MET A 1 56.95 26.59 19.24
CA MET A 1 56.40 26.32 17.90
C MET A 1 55.49 25.08 17.81
N LEU A 2 55.48 24.16 18.79
CA LEU A 2 54.67 22.92 18.73
C LEU A 2 53.19 23.11 19.14
N THR A 3 52.89 24.17 19.89
CA THR A 3 51.55 24.41 20.46
C THR A 3 50.58 25.06 19.47
N VAL A 4 51.08 25.93 18.58
CA VAL A 4 50.24 26.65 17.59
C VAL A 4 49.80 25.72 16.44
N LYS A 5 50.65 24.76 16.03
CA LYS A 5 50.29 23.74 15.03
C LYS A 5 49.20 22.79 15.51
N LYS A 6 49.17 22.46 16.80
CA LYS A 6 48.13 21.59 17.39
C LYS A 6 46.78 22.31 17.51
N LEU A 7 46.80 23.62 17.75
CA LEU A 7 45.59 24.44 17.83
C LEU A 7 44.96 24.70 16.45
N ALA A 8 45.78 24.98 15.43
CA ALA A 8 45.30 25.14 14.05
C ALA A 8 44.69 23.85 13.49
N LEU A 9 45.26 22.69 13.84
CA LEU A 9 44.75 21.39 13.40
C LEU A 9 43.43 21.01 14.08
N SER A 10 43.20 21.39 15.34
CA SER A 10 41.91 21.12 16.00
C SER A 10 40.78 21.96 15.40
N THR A 11 41.03 23.23 15.06
CA THR A 11 40.01 24.10 14.42
C THR A 11 39.55 23.64 13.04
N LEU A 12 40.41 23.00 12.23
CA LEU A 12 40.00 22.43 10.93
C LEU A 12 39.16 21.16 11.05
N ILE A 13 39.35 20.39 12.13
CA ILE A 13 38.58 19.17 12.39
C ILE A 13 37.18 19.53 12.93
N THR A 14 37.09 20.58 13.76
CA THR A 14 35.79 21.02 14.28
C THR A 14 34.92 21.70 13.21
N SER A 15 35.51 22.41 12.24
CA SER A 15 34.74 23.06 11.16
C SER A 15 34.19 22.06 10.14
N SER A 16 34.87 20.94 9.90
CA SER A 16 34.41 19.87 9.01
C SER A 16 33.27 19.03 9.63
N LEU A 17 33.18 18.96 10.95
CA LEU A 17 32.09 18.27 11.66
C LEU A 17 30.77 19.07 11.70
N LEU A 18 30.82 20.39 11.57
CA LEU A 18 29.61 21.24 11.60
C LEU A 18 28.88 21.33 10.25
N PHE A 19 29.51 20.93 9.14
CA PHE A 19 28.89 20.91 7.80
C PHE A 19 28.31 19.54 7.40
N TYR A 20 28.48 18.51 8.21
CA TYR A 20 28.02 17.15 7.90
C TYR A 20 26.49 16.93 7.86
N PRO A 21 25.64 17.65 8.62
CA PRO A 21 24.21 17.33 8.61
C PRO A 21 23.45 17.94 7.42
N ALA A 22 24.04 18.89 6.68
CA ALA A 22 23.35 19.56 5.58
C ALA A 22 23.32 18.76 4.26
N LEU A 23 24.24 17.80 4.07
CA LEU A 23 24.34 17.01 2.84
C LEU A 23 23.57 15.68 2.86
N HIS A 24 23.06 15.25 4.02
CA HIS A 24 22.38 13.95 4.16
C HIS A 24 20.86 13.99 3.87
N SER A 25 20.29 15.13 3.47
CA SER A 25 18.84 15.28 3.25
C SER A 25 18.39 15.14 1.79
N LEU A 26 19.26 14.73 0.87
CA LEU A 26 18.93 14.58 -0.56
C LEU A 26 18.81 13.12 -1.01
N ALA A 27 18.42 12.22 -0.10
CA ALA A 27 17.99 10.89 -0.52
C ALA A 27 16.52 10.98 -0.97
N GLU A 28 16.26 10.83 -2.27
CA GLU A 28 14.93 10.51 -2.77
C GLU A 28 14.46 9.23 -2.07
N THR A 29 13.59 9.39 -1.09
CA THR A 29 12.88 8.26 -0.51
C THR A 29 11.93 7.73 -1.60
N PRO A 30 11.84 6.40 -1.81
CA PRO A 30 10.89 5.86 -2.76
C PRO A 30 9.51 6.41 -2.42
N GLN A 31 8.93 7.14 -3.36
CA GLN A 31 7.75 7.98 -3.17
C GLN A 31 6.52 7.18 -2.70
N HIS A 32 6.56 5.85 -2.81
CA HIS A 32 5.54 4.92 -2.33
C HIS A 32 6.19 3.71 -1.64
N VAL A 33 6.57 3.86 -0.38
CA VAL A 33 6.81 2.69 0.48
C VAL A 33 5.46 2.05 0.76
N VAL A 34 5.14 0.96 0.03
CA VAL A 34 3.96 0.15 0.34
C VAL A 34 4.23 -0.60 1.64
N LYS A 35 3.55 -0.20 2.72
CA LYS A 35 3.51 -0.98 3.95
C LYS A 35 2.45 -2.06 3.80
N GLN A 36 2.84 -3.32 3.99
CA GLN A 36 1.96 -4.47 3.81
C GLN A 36 1.73 -5.18 5.15
N PRO A 37 0.85 -4.66 6.04
CA PRO A 37 0.42 -5.41 7.21
C PRO A 37 -0.33 -6.68 6.77
N ALA A 38 -0.45 -7.67 7.66
CA ALA A 38 -1.29 -8.83 7.39
C ALA A 38 -2.73 -8.38 7.08
N GLY A 39 -3.31 -8.91 6.00
CA GLY A 39 -4.68 -8.59 5.59
C GLY A 39 -4.87 -7.23 4.90
N GLY A 40 -3.83 -6.57 4.42
CA GLY A 40 -3.98 -5.28 3.75
C GLY A 40 -2.71 -4.67 3.19
N TYR A 41 -2.83 -3.47 2.61
CA TYR A 41 -1.69 -2.67 2.19
C TYR A 41 -1.99 -1.18 2.36
N SER A 42 -0.95 -0.36 2.56
CA SER A 42 -1.08 1.08 2.69
C SER A 42 -0.33 1.83 1.60
N VAL A 43 -0.97 2.88 1.08
CA VAL A 43 -0.42 3.77 0.05
C VAL A 43 -0.58 5.21 0.52
N GLN A 44 0.47 6.01 0.38
CA GLN A 44 0.42 7.45 0.59
C GLN A 44 -0.10 8.14 -0.67
N VAL A 45 -1.11 9.00 -0.54
CA VAL A 45 -1.69 9.82 -1.61
C VAL A 45 -1.72 11.28 -1.15
N GLY A 46 -0.72 12.06 -1.54
CA GLY A 46 -0.52 13.40 -0.98
C GLY A 46 -0.34 13.34 0.54
N ASP A 47 -1.13 14.10 1.29
CA ASP A 47 -1.11 14.12 2.76
C ASP A 47 -1.99 13.02 3.41
N VAL A 48 -2.54 12.13 2.60
CA VAL A 48 -3.49 11.10 3.04
C VAL A 48 -2.85 9.73 3.02
N LEU A 49 -2.98 8.98 4.12
CA LEU A 49 -2.61 7.56 4.13
C LEU A 49 -3.88 6.72 3.89
N VAL A 50 -3.89 5.96 2.81
CA VAL A 50 -4.98 5.03 2.49
C VAL A 50 -4.52 3.61 2.79
N THR A 51 -5.24 2.93 3.68
CA THR A 51 -5.01 1.52 4.02
C THR A 51 -6.17 0.69 3.52
N SER A 52 -5.91 -0.29 2.66
CA SER A 52 -6.88 -1.33 2.32
C SER A 52 -6.85 -2.43 3.37
N PHE A 53 -8.01 -3.01 3.63
CA PHE A 53 -8.19 -4.27 4.36
C PHE A 53 -8.91 -5.24 3.44
N THR A 54 -8.46 -6.49 3.40
CA THR A 54 -9.24 -7.56 2.79
C THR A 54 -10.17 -8.18 3.83
N ASP A 55 -11.40 -8.42 3.44
CA ASP A 55 -12.34 -9.26 4.16
C ASP A 55 -12.32 -10.69 3.60
N GLY A 56 -11.38 -11.04 2.71
CA GLY A 56 -11.33 -12.33 2.00
C GLY A 56 -11.81 -12.23 0.55
N SER A 57 -12.21 -13.36 -0.01
CA SER A 57 -12.75 -13.46 -1.37
C SER A 57 -14.00 -14.33 -1.42
N VAL A 58 -14.72 -14.25 -2.54
CA VAL A 58 -15.86 -15.10 -2.84
C VAL A 58 -15.84 -15.47 -4.32
N ALA A 59 -16.04 -16.76 -4.61
CA ALA A 59 -16.23 -17.25 -5.97
C ALA A 59 -17.54 -16.70 -6.56
N GLN A 60 -17.47 -16.03 -7.70
CA GLN A 60 -18.62 -15.45 -8.39
C GLN A 60 -18.79 -16.12 -9.76
N ASP A 61 -20.01 -16.62 -10.02
CA ASP A 61 -20.38 -17.13 -11.34
C ASP A 61 -20.74 -15.98 -12.29
N LEU A 62 -19.79 -15.60 -13.13
CA LEU A 62 -19.93 -14.51 -14.08
C LEU A 62 -20.87 -14.85 -15.25
N HIS A 63 -21.12 -16.14 -15.54
CA HIS A 63 -22.12 -16.53 -16.54
C HIS A 63 -23.53 -16.16 -16.07
N THR A 64 -23.77 -16.28 -14.76
CA THR A 64 -25.04 -15.89 -14.13
C THR A 64 -25.15 -14.38 -13.91
N LEU A 65 -24.04 -13.71 -13.54
CA LEU A 65 -24.06 -12.30 -13.15
C LEU A 65 -24.00 -11.32 -14.33
N LEU A 66 -23.16 -11.59 -15.34
CA LEU A 66 -22.90 -10.63 -16.42
C LEU A 66 -24.00 -10.66 -17.47
N ARG A 67 -24.58 -9.49 -17.73
CA ARG A 67 -25.66 -9.31 -18.71
C ARG A 67 -25.12 -8.70 -20.01
N ARG A 68 -25.88 -8.88 -21.10
CA ARG A 68 -25.53 -8.35 -22.44
C ARG A 68 -24.19 -8.88 -22.97
N THR A 69 -23.88 -10.13 -22.64
CA THR A 69 -22.73 -10.90 -23.13
C THR A 69 -23.15 -12.37 -23.28
N THR A 70 -22.25 -13.21 -23.78
CA THR A 70 -22.39 -14.66 -23.87
C THR A 70 -21.31 -15.34 -23.03
N ALA A 71 -21.56 -16.53 -22.49
CA ALA A 71 -20.56 -17.32 -21.74
C ALA A 71 -19.22 -17.43 -22.50
N GLN A 72 -19.26 -17.71 -23.80
CA GLN A 72 -18.07 -17.85 -24.65
C GLN A 72 -17.23 -16.56 -24.71
N LYS A 73 -17.88 -15.40 -24.84
CA LYS A 73 -17.21 -14.10 -24.81
C LYS A 73 -16.61 -13.81 -23.43
N THR A 74 -17.32 -14.16 -22.36
CA THR A 74 -16.83 -14.02 -20.98
C THR A 74 -15.59 -14.88 -20.77
N ASP A 75 -15.64 -16.16 -21.14
CA ASP A 75 -14.52 -17.10 -20.99
C ASP A 75 -13.31 -16.67 -21.81
N ALA A 76 -13.52 -16.19 -23.04
CA ALA A 76 -12.45 -15.66 -23.88
C ALA A 76 -11.76 -14.43 -23.27
N LEU A 77 -12.47 -13.62 -22.48
CA LEU A 77 -11.89 -12.47 -21.77
C LEU A 77 -11.20 -12.90 -20.46
N LEU A 78 -11.80 -13.84 -19.72
CA LEU A 78 -11.18 -14.41 -18.52
C LEU A 78 -9.85 -15.10 -18.82
N ALA A 79 -9.81 -15.88 -19.91
CA ALA A 79 -8.61 -16.58 -20.35
C ALA A 79 -7.44 -15.62 -20.66
N LYS A 80 -7.71 -14.40 -21.12
CA LYS A 80 -6.66 -13.37 -21.35
C LYS A 80 -5.97 -12.92 -20.07
N ASN A 81 -6.64 -13.10 -18.93
CA ASN A 81 -6.14 -12.75 -17.60
C ASN A 81 -5.81 -13.99 -16.75
N PHE A 82 -5.68 -15.16 -17.37
CA PHE A 82 -5.42 -16.43 -16.69
C PHE A 82 -6.48 -16.81 -15.65
N GLN A 83 -7.74 -16.42 -15.90
CA GLN A 83 -8.89 -16.72 -15.05
C GLN A 83 -9.82 -17.71 -15.74
N ALA A 84 -10.61 -18.42 -14.93
CA ALA A 84 -11.73 -19.25 -15.37
C ALA A 84 -12.94 -18.97 -14.47
N ASN A 85 -14.15 -19.21 -14.99
CA ASN A 85 -15.38 -19.09 -14.21
C ASN A 85 -15.59 -20.33 -13.33
N PRO A 86 -16.01 -20.22 -12.05
CA PRO A 86 -16.26 -19.00 -11.28
C PRO A 86 -14.96 -18.30 -10.88
N VAL A 87 -15.01 -16.96 -10.83
CA VAL A 87 -13.86 -16.13 -10.52
C VAL A 87 -13.86 -15.78 -9.04
N GLU A 88 -12.72 -15.96 -8.35
CA GLU A 88 -12.50 -15.42 -7.01
C GLU A 88 -12.44 -13.89 -7.05
N VAL A 89 -13.40 -13.23 -6.39
CA VAL A 89 -13.48 -11.77 -6.31
C VAL A 89 -13.16 -11.33 -4.88
N SER A 90 -12.24 -10.39 -4.73
CA SER A 90 -11.86 -9.86 -3.42
C SER A 90 -12.92 -8.93 -2.83
N ILE A 91 -13.09 -9.01 -1.52
CA ILE A 91 -13.90 -8.09 -0.72
C ILE A 91 -12.92 -7.19 0.03
N ASN A 92 -13.02 -5.88 -0.16
CA ASN A 92 -12.08 -4.93 0.42
C ASN A 92 -12.83 -3.80 1.14
N ALA A 93 -12.26 -3.32 2.24
CA ALA A 93 -12.64 -2.10 2.94
C ALA A 93 -11.44 -1.15 3.00
N PHE A 94 -11.68 0.15 3.22
CA PHE A 94 -10.62 1.16 3.20
C PHE A 94 -10.66 2.07 4.41
N LEU A 95 -9.53 2.25 5.08
CA LEU A 95 -9.33 3.31 6.05
C LEU A 95 -8.53 4.44 5.40
N ILE A 96 -9.13 5.63 5.41
CA ILE A 96 -8.54 6.85 4.91
C ILE A 96 -8.17 7.72 6.12
N ALA A 97 -6.87 7.88 6.36
CA ALA A 97 -6.35 8.72 7.42
C ALA A 97 -5.92 10.08 6.87
N LEU A 98 -6.64 11.11 7.30
CA LEU A 98 -6.42 12.53 7.02
C LEU A 98 -5.88 13.21 8.28
N PRO A 99 -5.28 14.41 8.18
CA PRO A 99 -4.99 15.21 9.36
C PRO A 99 -6.27 15.43 10.20
N GLY A 100 -6.28 14.93 11.44
CA GLY A 100 -7.39 15.07 12.37
C GLY A 100 -8.60 14.15 12.14
N HIS A 101 -8.62 13.33 11.08
CA HIS A 101 -9.77 12.47 10.75
C HIS A 101 -9.36 11.06 10.31
N LYS A 102 -10.24 10.10 10.60
CA LYS A 102 -10.18 8.73 10.11
C LYS A 102 -11.53 8.35 9.54
N ILE A 103 -11.56 7.94 8.29
CA ILE A 103 -12.78 7.59 7.57
C ILE A 103 -12.67 6.12 7.16
N LEU A 104 -13.63 5.32 7.59
CA LEU A 104 -13.78 3.94 7.12
C LEU A 104 -14.81 3.92 5.97
N VAL A 105 -14.40 3.41 4.83
CA VAL A 105 -15.25 3.17 3.65
C VAL A 105 -15.51 1.68 3.55
N ASP A 106 -16.79 1.32 3.63
CA ASP A 106 -17.31 -0.04 3.74
C ASP A 106 -16.75 -0.82 4.94
N THR A 107 -17.32 -2.00 5.19
CA THR A 107 -16.97 -2.82 6.36
C THR A 107 -16.87 -4.32 6.06
N GLY A 108 -16.79 -4.69 4.78
CA GLY A 108 -16.85 -6.09 4.36
C GLY A 108 -18.24 -6.72 4.52
N SER A 109 -18.32 -8.03 4.30
CA SER A 109 -19.52 -8.86 4.50
C SER A 109 -19.56 -9.48 5.90
N GLY A 110 -18.41 -9.62 6.58
CA GLY A 110 -18.33 -10.32 7.84
C GLY A 110 -18.86 -11.75 7.70
N GLN A 111 -19.83 -12.13 8.53
CA GLN A 111 -20.41 -13.48 8.50
C GLN A 111 -21.59 -13.63 7.52
N LEU A 112 -22.02 -12.55 6.86
CA LEU A 112 -23.28 -12.54 6.08
C LEU A 112 -23.21 -13.40 4.81
N PHE A 113 -22.02 -13.66 4.28
CA PHE A 113 -21.81 -14.50 3.09
C PHE A 113 -21.54 -15.97 3.43
N GLY A 114 -21.55 -16.31 4.72
CA GLY A 114 -21.24 -17.64 5.22
C GLY A 114 -19.74 -17.95 5.31
N PRO A 115 -19.36 -19.05 5.98
CA PRO A 115 -17.95 -19.39 6.19
C PRO A 115 -17.19 -19.56 4.88
N GLY A 116 -16.05 -18.88 4.75
CA GLY A 116 -15.16 -18.98 3.59
C GLY A 116 -15.52 -18.11 2.39
N ASN A 117 -16.52 -17.23 2.49
CA ASN A 117 -16.96 -16.32 1.42
C ASN A 117 -16.85 -14.84 1.81
N GLY A 118 -15.74 -14.47 2.45
CA GLY A 118 -15.60 -13.20 3.17
C GLY A 118 -15.59 -13.40 4.69
N GLY A 119 -15.15 -12.40 5.46
CA GLY A 119 -15.01 -12.47 6.92
C GLY A 119 -13.70 -13.05 7.46
N VAL A 120 -12.65 -13.20 6.61
CA VAL A 120 -11.42 -14.01 6.81
C VAL A 120 -11.64 -15.50 7.06
#